data_AF-A0A7S4MQF5-F1
#
_entry.id   AF-A0A7S4MQF5-F1
#
_cell.length_a   1.000
_cell.length_b   1.000
_cell.length_c   1.000
_cell.angle_alpha   90.00
_cell.angle_beta   90.00
_cell.angle_gamma   90.00
#
_symmetry.space_group_name_H-M   'P 1'
#
loop_
_entity.id
_entity.type
_entity.pdbx_description
1 polymer ?
#
loop_
_entity_poly.entity_id
_entity_poly.type
_entity_poly.pdbx_seq_one_letter_code
_entity_poly.pdbx_strand_id
1 'polypeptide(L)'
;IFNLLLARDDLDVNSKDKLTRTGFHIACEYGHLAVVKLLLATDDVDVTIEDTWGNTGFHLACEQLHDTSPHVVVEIGSLICVKRNKHPSELVSYASLRSCPKLSEEIQATLRRKQQKSAR
;
A
#
# COMPACT_ATOMS: atom_id res chain seq x y z
N ILE A 1 -19.35 -4.28 -7.65
CA ILE A 1 -18.90 -5.65 -8.00
C ILE A 1 -17.77 -6.19 -7.11
N PHE A 2 -16.80 -5.37 -6.66
CA PHE A 2 -15.69 -5.86 -5.82
C PHE A 2 -16.14 -6.46 -4.46
N ASN A 3 -17.12 -5.84 -3.78
CA ASN A 3 -17.71 -6.38 -2.54
C ASN A 3 -18.42 -7.74 -2.73
N LEU A 4 -18.79 -8.09 -3.97
CA LEU A 4 -19.47 -9.35 -4.30
C LEU A 4 -18.47 -10.49 -4.51
N LEU A 5 -17.21 -10.18 -4.86
CA LEU A 5 -16.14 -11.18 -4.86
C LEU A 5 -15.77 -11.52 -3.42
N LEU A 6 -15.41 -10.56 -2.57
CA LEU A 6 -14.92 -10.84 -1.20
C LEU A 6 -15.87 -11.64 -0.29
N ALA A 7 -17.14 -11.82 -0.66
CA ALA A 7 -18.13 -12.61 0.07
C ALA A 7 -18.09 -14.13 -0.24
N ARG A 8 -17.19 -14.59 -1.13
CA ARG A 8 -17.02 -16.02 -1.38
C ARG A 8 -15.86 -16.55 -0.55
N ASP A 9 -16.14 -17.56 0.27
CA ASP A 9 -15.15 -18.26 1.10
C ASP A 9 -14.08 -19.01 0.27
N ASP A 10 -14.26 -19.12 -1.05
CA ASP A 10 -13.35 -19.80 -1.99
C ASP A 10 -12.32 -18.87 -2.66
N LEU A 11 -12.34 -17.56 -2.36
CA LEU A 11 -11.44 -16.60 -2.99
C LEU A 11 -10.16 -16.37 -2.19
N ASP A 12 -9.06 -16.80 -2.78
CA ASP A 12 -7.73 -16.43 -2.32
C ASP A 12 -7.43 -14.96 -2.73
N VAL A 13 -7.45 -14.07 -1.73
CA VAL A 13 -7.16 -12.63 -1.89
C VAL A 13 -5.72 -12.35 -2.37
N ASN A 14 -4.82 -13.32 -2.17
CA ASN A 14 -3.42 -13.25 -2.55
C ASN A 14 -3.13 -13.97 -3.87
N SER A 15 -4.18 -14.38 -4.60
CA SER A 15 -4.03 -15.02 -5.90
C SER A 15 -3.19 -14.17 -6.84
N LYS A 16 -2.25 -14.83 -7.49
CA LYS A 16 -1.22 -14.22 -8.31
C LYS A 16 -1.56 -14.33 -9.79
N ASP A 17 -1.37 -13.25 -10.54
CA ASP A 17 -1.38 -13.27 -12.00
C ASP A 17 -0.06 -13.84 -12.56
N LYS A 18 0.09 -13.83 -13.88
CA LYS A 18 1.30 -14.31 -14.58
C LYS A 18 2.58 -13.52 -14.24
N LEU A 19 2.44 -12.32 -13.68
CA LEU A 19 3.51 -11.44 -13.25
C LEU A 19 3.69 -11.48 -11.72
N THR A 20 3.17 -12.52 -11.07
CA THR A 20 3.13 -12.70 -9.63
C THR A 20 2.46 -11.56 -8.86
N ARG A 21 1.65 -10.73 -9.55
CA ARG A 21 0.91 -9.62 -8.95
C ARG A 21 -0.39 -10.12 -8.34
N THR A 22 -0.73 -9.55 -7.19
CA THR A 22 -2.00 -9.78 -6.49
C THR A 22 -3.00 -8.67 -6.76
N GLY A 23 -4.26 -8.87 -6.33
CA GLY A 23 -5.26 -7.80 -6.36
C GLY A 23 -4.80 -6.52 -5.62
N PHE A 24 -3.96 -6.67 -4.60
CA PHE A 24 -3.35 -5.55 -3.87
C PHE A 24 -2.39 -4.73 -4.74
N HIS A 25 -1.61 -5.38 -5.62
CA HIS A 25 -0.72 -4.68 -6.55
C HIS A 25 -1.50 -3.75 -7.47
N ILE A 26 -2.52 -4.30 -8.13
CA ILE A 26 -3.35 -3.58 -9.09
C ILE A 26 -4.08 -2.42 -8.41
N ALA A 27 -4.63 -2.65 -7.21
CA ALA A 27 -5.32 -1.61 -6.45
C ALA A 27 -4.39 -0.45 -6.06
N CYS A 28 -3.12 -0.75 -5.72
CA CYS A 28 -2.13 0.26 -5.39
C CYS A 28 -1.62 1.00 -6.62
N GLU A 29 -1.33 0.29 -7.72
CA GLU A 29 -0.86 0.84 -9.00
C GLU A 29 -1.82 1.91 -9.55
N TYR A 30 -3.13 1.65 -9.51
CA TYR A 30 -4.16 2.58 -9.99
C TYR A 30 -4.74 3.51 -8.91
N GLY A 31 -4.24 3.44 -7.67
CA GLY A 31 -4.67 4.33 -6.58
C GLY A 31 -6.12 4.12 -6.15
N HIS A 32 -6.66 2.92 -6.31
CA HIS A 32 -8.03 2.57 -5.96
C HIS A 32 -8.19 2.41 -4.45
N LEU A 33 -8.18 3.53 -3.73
CA LEU A 33 -8.14 3.57 -2.27
C LEU A 33 -9.28 2.79 -1.60
N ALA A 34 -10.49 2.81 -2.18
CA ALA A 34 -11.61 2.04 -1.66
C ALA A 34 -11.33 0.53 -1.71
N VAL A 35 -10.73 0.05 -2.79
CA VAL A 35 -10.32 -1.34 -2.97
C VAL A 35 -9.16 -1.69 -2.04
N VAL A 36 -8.17 -0.81 -1.90
CA VAL A 36 -7.06 -0.99 -0.95
C VAL A 36 -7.58 -1.13 0.48
N LYS A 37 -8.51 -0.27 0.92
CA LYS A 37 -9.12 -0.34 2.25
C LYS A 37 -9.88 -1.65 2.46
N LEU A 38 -10.65 -2.10 1.47
CA LEU A 38 -11.36 -3.38 1.52
C LEU A 38 -10.39 -4.56 1.63
N LEU A 39 -9.34 -4.59 0.81
CA LEU A 39 -8.34 -5.65 0.86
C LEU A 39 -7.62 -5.68 2.21
N LEU A 40 -7.23 -4.52 2.76
CA LEU A 40 -6.59 -4.43 4.07
C LEU A 40 -7.49 -4.82 5.24
N ALA A 41 -8.81 -4.69 5.08
CA ALA A 41 -9.79 -5.18 6.04
C ALA A 41 -9.91 -6.70 6.04
N THR A 42 -9.49 -7.39 4.98
CA THR A 42 -9.42 -8.86 4.93
C THR A 42 -8.24 -9.34 5.78
N ASP A 43 -8.47 -10.33 6.65
CA ASP A 43 -7.43 -10.82 7.58
C ASP A 43 -6.24 -11.47 6.86
N ASP A 44 -6.50 -12.25 5.81
CA ASP A 44 -5.48 -13.04 5.11
C ASP A 44 -4.68 -12.28 4.04
N VAL A 45 -4.91 -10.98 3.87
CA VAL A 45 -4.20 -10.21 2.83
C VAL A 45 -2.70 -10.08 3.13
N ASP A 46 -1.87 -10.43 2.16
CA ASP A 46 -0.43 -10.25 2.22
C ASP A 46 0.01 -9.10 1.31
N VAL A 47 0.35 -7.98 1.96
CA VAL A 47 0.82 -6.75 1.33
C VAL A 47 2.32 -6.75 1.00
N THR A 48 3.05 -7.80 1.39
CA THR A 48 4.49 -7.97 1.14
C THR A 48 4.82 -8.85 -0.04
N ILE A 49 3.81 -9.44 -0.69
CA ILE A 49 4.04 -10.17 -1.92
C ILE A 49 4.72 -9.25 -2.93
N GLU A 50 5.75 -9.79 -3.57
CA GLU A 50 6.48 -9.14 -4.64
C GLU A 50 6.02 -9.69 -6.00
N ASP A 51 5.94 -8.78 -6.97
CA ASP A 51 5.78 -9.10 -8.38
C ASP A 51 7.08 -9.68 -8.98
N THR A 52 7.05 -10.00 -10.27
CA THR A 52 8.20 -10.61 -10.98
C THR A 52 9.45 -9.73 -11.00
N TRP A 53 9.33 -8.45 -10.65
CA TRP A 53 10.41 -7.48 -10.61
C TRP A 53 10.83 -7.13 -9.17
N GLY A 54 10.31 -7.83 -8.16
CA GLY A 54 10.62 -7.56 -6.76
C GLY A 54 9.86 -6.37 -6.17
N ASN A 55 8.79 -5.91 -6.82
CA ASN A 55 7.99 -4.78 -6.35
C ASN A 55 6.79 -5.28 -5.57
N THR A 56 6.58 -4.74 -4.37
CA THR A 56 5.29 -4.83 -3.68
C THR A 56 4.28 -3.83 -4.25
N GLY A 57 2.99 -3.99 -3.95
CA GLY A 57 1.96 -3.04 -4.36
C GLY A 57 2.26 -1.58 -4.00
N PHE A 58 2.91 -1.33 -2.85
CA PHE A 58 3.31 0.03 -2.47
C PHE A 58 4.37 0.62 -3.41
N HIS A 59 5.31 -0.19 -3.90
CA HIS A 59 6.30 0.28 -4.88
C HIS A 59 5.63 0.74 -6.17
N LEU A 60 4.63 -0.01 -6.64
CA LEU A 60 3.87 0.35 -7.85
C LEU A 60 3.06 1.64 -7.64
N ALA A 61 2.48 1.85 -6.45
CA ALA A 61 1.82 3.12 -6.12
C ALA A 61 2.81 4.29 -6.16
N CYS A 62 4.02 4.11 -5.61
CA CYS A 62 5.06 5.13 -5.66
C CYS A 62 5.50 5.42 -7.10
N GLU A 63 5.54 4.43 -7.99
CA GLU A 63 5.97 4.60 -9.38
C GLU A 63 4.90 5.24 -10.27
N GLN A 64 3.62 4.92 -10.06
CA GLN A 64 2.54 5.39 -10.94
C GLN A 64 1.82 6.65 -10.42
N LEU A 65 1.76 6.84 -9.10
CA LEU A 65 0.92 7.88 -8.48
C LEU A 65 1.72 9.02 -7.84
N HIS A 66 3.05 8.97 -7.79
CA HIS A 66 3.82 10.06 -7.18
C HIS A 66 3.59 11.40 -7.87
N ASP A 67 3.60 11.43 -9.21
CA ASP A 67 3.39 12.67 -9.97
C ASP A 67 1.91 13.02 -10.12
N THR A 68 1.05 11.99 -10.18
CA THR A 68 -0.39 12.17 -10.43
C THR A 68 -1.16 12.52 -9.16
N SER A 69 -0.86 11.85 -8.04
CA SER A 69 -1.65 11.90 -6.80
C SER A 69 -0.82 11.45 -5.58
N PRO A 70 0.17 12.25 -5.15
CA PRO A 70 1.07 11.90 -4.03
C PRO A 70 0.32 11.67 -2.70
N HIS A 71 -0.79 12.38 -2.50
CA HIS A 71 -1.68 12.19 -1.34
C HIS A 71 -2.21 10.76 -1.22
N VAL A 72 -2.51 10.09 -2.35
CA VAL A 72 -2.99 8.71 -2.36
C VAL A 72 -1.89 7.74 -1.94
N VAL A 73 -0.66 7.97 -2.41
CA VAL A 73 0.51 7.16 -2.02
C VAL A 73 0.74 7.22 -0.51
N VAL A 74 0.71 8.42 0.06
CA VAL A 74 0.85 8.61 1.51
C VAL A 74 -0.26 7.89 2.29
N GLU A 75 -1.50 7.95 1.80
CA GLU A 75 -2.63 7.28 2.43
C GLU A 75 -2.50 5.74 2.35
N ILE A 76 -2.18 5.18 1.19
CA ILE A 76 -1.91 3.74 1.02
C ILE A 76 -0.81 3.29 1.98
N GLY A 77 0.30 4.02 2.03
CA GLY A 77 1.40 3.71 2.93
C GLY A 77 1.00 3.76 4.40
N SER A 78 0.21 4.75 4.80
CA SER A 78 -0.34 4.84 6.16
C SER A 78 -1.22 3.64 6.50
N LEU A 79 -2.03 3.14 5.56
CA LEU A 79 -2.90 1.98 5.78
C LEU A 79 -2.08 0.68 5.91
N ILE A 80 -1.04 0.52 5.09
CA ILE A 80 -0.12 -0.63 5.16
C ILE A 80 0.57 -0.71 6.53
N CYS A 81 1.07 0.41 7.05
CA CYS A 81 1.71 0.44 8.38
C CYS A 81 0.77 -0.04 9.48
N VAL A 82 -0.50 0.40 9.43
CA VAL A 82 -1.54 -0.02 10.38
C VAL A 82 -1.80 -1.52 10.27
N LYS A 83 -2.00 -2.06 9.06
CA LYS A 83 -2.27 -3.49 8.85
C LYS A 83 -1.11 -4.38 9.29
N ARG A 84 0.13 -4.01 8.97
CA ARG A 84 1.31 -4.79 9.35
C ARG A 84 1.67 -4.64 10.83
N ASN A 85 1.00 -3.75 11.58
CA ASN A 85 1.41 -3.31 12.91
C ASN A 85 2.90 -2.96 12.98
N LYS A 86 3.39 -2.32 11.92
CA LYS A 86 4.81 -2.07 11.73
C LYS A 86 5.13 -0.60 11.80
N HIS A 87 6.34 -0.33 12.27
CA HIS A 87 6.80 1.03 12.43
C HIS A 87 6.86 1.73 11.06
N PRO A 88 6.41 2.99 10.96
CA PRO A 88 6.39 3.72 9.70
C PRO A 88 7.75 3.92 9.01
N SER A 89 8.85 3.61 9.70
CA SER A 89 10.21 3.61 9.14
C SER A 89 10.43 2.58 8.03
N GLU A 90 9.71 1.46 8.04
CA GLU A 90 9.77 0.46 6.96
C GLU A 90 9.15 1.02 5.66
N LEU A 91 8.14 1.89 5.79
CA LEU A 91 7.55 2.60 4.65
C LEU A 91 8.55 3.58 4.02
N VAL A 92 9.33 4.26 4.87
CA VAL A 92 10.39 5.18 4.44
C VAL A 92 11.49 4.42 3.71
N SER A 93 11.93 3.25 4.20
CA SER A 93 12.96 2.47 3.50
C SER A 93 12.52 2.03 2.10
N TYR A 94 11.26 1.65 1.94
CA TYR A 94 10.70 1.30 0.64
C TYR A 94 10.65 2.49 -0.33
N ALA A 95 10.26 3.69 0.15
CA ALA A 95 10.28 4.90 -0.67
C ALA A 95 11.72 5.37 -1.00
N SER A 96 12.68 5.16 -0.09
CA SER A 96 14.08 5.54 -0.27
C SER A 96 14.84 4.66 -1.27
N LEU A 97 14.54 3.35 -1.34
CA LEU A 97 15.23 2.40 -2.22
C LEU A 97 15.02 2.68 -3.72
N ARG A 98 13.96 3.40 -4.09
CA ARG A 98 13.66 3.75 -5.50
C ARG A 98 13.94 5.20 -5.85
N SER A 99 14.75 5.89 -5.05
CA SER A 99 15.33 7.21 -5.38
C SER A 99 14.37 8.40 -5.40
N CYS A 100 13.31 8.37 -4.58
CA CYS A 100 12.37 9.49 -4.42
C CYS A 100 12.49 10.16 -3.04
N PRO A 101 13.53 10.98 -2.80
CA PRO A 101 13.76 11.62 -1.50
C PRO A 101 12.58 12.50 -1.06
N LYS A 102 11.94 13.22 -2.00
CA LYS A 102 10.76 14.06 -1.73
C LYS A 102 9.59 13.28 -1.14
N LEU A 103 9.28 12.11 -1.70
CA LEU A 103 8.21 11.25 -1.22
C LEU A 103 8.55 10.69 0.17
N SER A 104 9.82 10.30 0.38
CA SER A 104 10.28 9.85 1.69
C SER A 104 10.17 10.94 2.78
N GLU A 105 10.41 12.20 2.42
CA GLU A 105 10.24 13.35 3.31
C GLU A 105 8.77 13.67 3.60
N GLU A 106 7.88 13.64 2.60
CA GLU A 106 6.44 13.86 2.76
C GLU A 106 5.79 12.79 3.64
N ILE A 107 6.19 11.53 3.45
CA ILE A 107 5.80 10.41 4.30
C ILE A 107 6.25 10.68 5.74
N GLN A 108 7.52 11.03 5.96
CA GLN A 108 8.02 11.36 7.31
C GLN A 108 7.25 12.55 7.95
N ALA A 109 6.99 13.61 7.19
CA ALA A 109 6.28 14.79 7.68
C ALA A 109 4.84 14.45 8.09
N THR A 110 4.15 13.60 7.33
CA THR A 110 2.78 13.18 7.62
C THR A 110 2.72 12.26 8.84
N LEU A 111 3.69 11.36 8.99
CA LEU A 111 3.79 10.49 10.15
C LEU A 111 4.07 11.28 11.44
N ARG A 112 4.98 12.26 11.40
CA ARG A 112 5.24 13.17 12.53
C ARG A 112 3.98 13.94 12.95
N ARG A 113 3.19 14.43 11.98
CA ARG A 113 1.91 15.10 12.23
C ARG A 113 0.87 14.18 12.88
N LYS A 114 0.79 12.90 12.47
CA LYS A 114 -0.14 11.92 13.08
C LYS A 114 0.31 11.53 14.51
N GLN A 115 1.61 11.39 14.77
CA GLN A 115 2.14 11.13 16.12
C GLN A 115 1.88 12.30 17.09
N GLN A 116 2.01 13.55 16.63
CA GLN A 116 1.72 14.74 17.44
C GLN A 116 0.24 14.94 17.76
N LYS A 117 -0.68 14.42 16.92
CA LYS A 117 -2.13 14.47 17.17
C LYS A 117 -2.62 13.41 18.16
N SER A 118 -1.90 12.29 18.31
CA SER A 118 -2.25 11.24 19.29
C SER A 118 -1.75 11.55 20.71
N ALA A 119 -0.86 12.54 20.86
CA ALA A 119 -0.26 12.95 22.13
C ALA A 119 -0.94 14.18 22.76
N ARG A 120 -2.13 14.57 22.26
CA ARG A 120 -2.87 15.76 22.65
C ARG A 120 -4.33 15.40 22.90
#